data_AF-A0A2V8XEF4-F1
#
_entry.id   AF-A0A2V8XEF4-F1
#
_cell.length_a   1.000
_cell.length_b   1.000
_cell.length_c   1.000
_cell.angle_alpha   90.00
_cell.angle_beta   90.00
_cell.angle_gamma   90.00
#
_symmetry.space_group_name_H-M   'P 1'
#
loop_
_entity.id
_entity.type
_entity.pdbx_description
1 polymer ?
#
loop_
_entity_poly.entity_id
_entity_poly.type
_entity_poly.pdbx_seq_one_letter_code
_entity_poly.pdbx_strand_id
1 'polypeptide(L)'
;MLDTNWMKLYEAAILEINPDNLLTRIGAAEQAIAQRESLVDITELERRKLADARSMLTTLSRIASSQGNAPRLTQRYSRDNIND
;
A
#
# COMPACT_ATOMS: atom_id res chain seq x y z
N MET A 1 10.35 -20.17 -16.12
CA MET A 1 10.91 -18.89 -16.59
C MET A 1 9.90 -17.81 -16.23
N LEU A 2 10.28 -16.90 -15.33
CA LEU A 2 9.52 -15.71 -14.88
C LEU A 2 7.99 -15.90 -14.84
N ASP A 3 7.51 -16.72 -13.89
CA ASP A 3 6.13 -16.60 -13.41
C ASP A 3 6.10 -15.30 -12.59
N THR A 4 6.13 -14.16 -13.28
CA THR A 4 5.94 -12.81 -12.73
C THR A 4 4.48 -12.70 -12.31
N ASN A 5 4.11 -13.55 -11.36
CA ASN A 5 2.75 -13.71 -10.90
C ASN A 5 2.51 -12.59 -9.91
N TRP A 6 2.42 -11.38 -10.46
CA TRP A 6 2.01 -10.18 -9.76
C TRP A 6 0.78 -10.45 -8.89
N MET A 7 -0.09 -11.38 -9.32
CA MET A 7 -1.24 -11.85 -8.56
C MET A 7 -0.86 -12.61 -7.27
N LYS A 8 0.16 -13.47 -7.28
CA LYS A 8 0.66 -14.13 -6.05
C LYS A 8 1.30 -13.13 -5.10
N LEU A 9 2.05 -12.15 -5.61
CA LEU A 9 2.65 -11.09 -4.79
C LEU A 9 1.57 -10.17 -4.21
N TYR A 10 0.54 -9.87 -4.99
CA TYR A 10 -0.63 -9.12 -4.56
C TYR A 10 -1.42 -9.84 -3.47
N GLU A 11 -1.71 -11.13 -3.66
CA GLU A 11 -2.37 -11.96 -2.64
C GLU A 11 -1.54 -12.05 -1.37
N ALA A 12 -0.23 -12.26 -1.51
CA ALA A 12 0.71 -12.27 -0.40
C ALA A 12 0.74 -10.92 0.35
N ALA A 13 0.55 -9.80 -0.32
CA ALA A 13 0.46 -8.48 0.30
C ALA A 13 -0.86 -8.32 1.08
N ILE A 14 -1.99 -8.75 0.52
CA ILE A 14 -3.30 -8.67 1.20
C ILE A 14 -3.34 -9.55 2.45
N LEU A 15 -2.72 -10.73 2.40
CA LEU A 15 -2.69 -11.69 3.52
C LEU A 15 -1.63 -11.35 4.58
N GLU A 16 -0.78 -10.35 4.35
CA GLU A 16 0.27 -9.99 5.29
C GLU A 16 -0.28 -9.09 6.41
N ILE A 17 -0.18 -9.57 7.64
CA ILE A 17 -0.69 -8.90 8.84
C ILE A 17 0.39 -7.97 9.42
N ASN A 18 1.67 -8.30 9.20
CA ASN A 18 2.78 -7.54 9.76
C ASN A 18 3.01 -6.26 8.95
N PRO A 19 2.92 -5.06 9.54
CA PRO A 19 3.02 -3.80 8.79
C PRO A 19 4.39 -3.60 8.13
N ASP A 20 5.49 -4.02 8.77
CA ASP A 20 6.85 -3.95 8.20
C ASP A 20 7.02 -4.87 6.98
N ASN A 21 6.54 -6.10 7.08
CA ASN A 21 6.58 -7.04 5.95
C ASN A 21 5.58 -6.65 4.87
N LEU A 22 4.45 -6.04 5.25
CA LEU A 22 3.41 -5.57 4.33
C LEU A 22 3.99 -4.51 3.40
N LEU A 23 4.73 -3.53 3.92
CA LEU A 23 5.41 -2.52 3.09
C LEU A 23 6.40 -3.16 2.10
N THR A 24 7.16 -4.16 2.57
CA THR A 24 8.10 -4.90 1.71
C THR A 24 7.37 -5.67 0.61
N ARG A 25 6.26 -6.33 0.92
CA ARG A 25 5.44 -7.07 -0.05
C ARG A 25 4.71 -6.16 -1.03
N ILE A 26 4.22 -5.01 -0.58
CA ILE A 26 3.61 -4.00 -1.43
C ILE A 26 4.63 -3.52 -2.47
N GLY A 27 5.85 -3.18 -2.05
CA GLY A 27 6.91 -2.77 -2.98
C GLY A 27 7.24 -3.85 -4.02
N ALA A 28 7.36 -5.10 -3.59
CA ALA A 28 7.59 -6.23 -4.51
C ALA A 28 6.42 -6.43 -5.50
N ALA A 29 5.17 -6.32 -5.04
CA ALA A 29 3.98 -6.43 -5.87
C ALA A 29 3.89 -5.28 -6.88
N GLU A 30 4.15 -4.03 -6.47
CA GLU A 30 4.17 -2.87 -7.37
C GLU A 30 5.24 -3.01 -8.45
N GLN A 31 6.45 -3.48 -8.11
CA GLN A 31 7.49 -3.72 -9.10
C GLN A 31 7.09 -4.80 -10.10
N ALA A 32 6.49 -5.90 -9.64
CA ALA A 32 6.01 -6.96 -10.53
C ALA A 32 4.87 -6.49 -11.44
N ILE A 33 3.96 -5.65 -10.92
CA ILE A 33 2.90 -5.01 -11.70
C ILE A 33 3.52 -4.09 -12.76
N ALA A 34 4.48 -3.23 -12.41
CA ALA A 34 5.13 -2.33 -13.36
C ALA A 34 5.89 -3.10 -14.46
N GLN A 35 6.55 -4.21 -14.10
CA GLN A 35 7.17 -5.11 -15.08
C GLN A 35 6.14 -5.74 -16.01
N ARG A 36 4.98 -6.17 -15.48
CA ARG A 36 3.90 -6.74 -16.29
C ARG A 36 3.24 -5.68 -17.19
N GLU A 37 3.03 -4.47 -16.69
CA GLU A 37 2.51 -3.33 -17.46
C GLU A 37 3.43 -2.92 -18.61
N SER A 38 4.75 -3.13 -18.45
CA SER A 38 5.74 -2.86 -19.50
C SER A 38 5.76 -3.91 -20.60
N LEU A 39 5.09 -5.07 -20.43
CA LEU A 39 5.01 -6.09 -21.47
C LEU A 39 3.94 -5.69 -22.49
N VAL A 40 4.31 -5.71 -23.78
CA VAL A 40 3.42 -5.36 -24.90
C VAL A 40 2.27 -6.38 -25.08
N ASP A 41 2.43 -7.58 -24.51
CA ASP A 41 1.51 -8.71 -24.69
C ASP A 41 0.32 -8.71 -23.69
N ILE A 42 0.12 -7.64 -22.91
CA ILE A 42 -0.99 -7.57 -21.96
C ILE A 42 -2.30 -7.15 -22.64
N THR A 43 -3.37 -7.88 -22.32
CA THR A 43 -4.72 -7.49 -22.76
C THR A 43 -5.19 -6.23 -22.03
N GLU A 44 -6.10 -5.46 -22.63
CA GLU A 44 -6.74 -4.31 -22.00
C GLU A 44 -7.41 -4.69 -20.65
N LEU A 45 -7.98 -5.89 -20.57
CA LEU A 45 -8.55 -6.42 -19.33
C LEU A 45 -7.48 -6.62 -18.25
N GLU A 46 -6.34 -7.22 -18.61
CA GLU A 46 -5.22 -7.40 -17.70
C GLU A 46 -4.67 -6.04 -17.24
N ARG A 47 -4.52 -5.08 -18.16
CA ARG A 47 -4.07 -3.72 -17.84
C ARG A 47 -4.96 -3.04 -16.81
N ARG A 48 -6.28 -3.18 -16.94
CA ARG A 48 -7.23 -2.66 -15.93
C ARG A 48 -7.07 -3.33 -14.57
N LYS A 49 -6.86 -4.65 -14.54
CA LYS A 49 -6.58 -5.38 -13.29
C LYS A 49 -5.28 -4.93 -12.62
N LEU A 50 -4.23 -4.67 -13.42
CA LEU A 50 -2.95 -4.17 -12.94
C LEU A 50 -3.10 -2.76 -12.34
N ALA A 51 -3.83 -1.88 -13.01
CA ALA A 51 -4.12 -0.53 -12.52
C ALA A 51 -4.94 -0.54 -11.22
N ASP A 52 -5.96 -1.42 -11.14
CA ASP A 52 -6.78 -1.61 -9.94
C ASP A 52 -5.95 -2.13 -8.76
N ALA A 53 -5.19 -3.22 -8.98
CA ALA A 53 -4.30 -3.80 -7.98
C ALA A 53 -3.28 -2.79 -7.44
N ARG A 54 -2.68 -1.98 -8.32
CA ARG A 54 -1.75 -0.91 -7.94
C ARG A 54 -2.42 0.16 -7.07
N SER A 55 -3.64 0.55 -7.41
CA SER A 55 -4.42 1.52 -6.62
C SER A 55 -4.75 0.97 -5.22
N MET A 56 -5.13 -0.31 -5.14
CA MET A 56 -5.35 -1.01 -3.88
C MET A 56 -4.08 -1.12 -3.04
N LEU A 57 -2.94 -1.48 -3.64
CA LEU A 57 -1.64 -1.51 -2.97
C LEU A 57 -1.20 -0.14 -2.43
N THR A 58 -1.41 0.93 -3.21
CA THR A 58 -1.16 2.31 -2.77
C THR A 58 -2.01 2.67 -1.55
N THR A 59 -3.28 2.27 -1.56
CA THR A 59 -4.21 2.50 -0.45
C THR A 59 -3.79 1.72 0.80
N LEU A 60 -3.42 0.45 0.64
CA LEU A 60 -2.90 -0.40 1.72
C LEU A 60 -1.62 0.18 2.32
N SER A 61 -0.68 0.62 1.49
CA SER A 61 0.56 1.26 1.93
C SER A 61 0.26 2.51 2.77
N ARG A 62 -0.72 3.32 2.33
CA ARG A 62 -1.16 4.50 3.07
C ARG A 62 -1.79 4.15 4.41
N ILE A 63 -2.63 3.11 4.47
CA ILE A 63 -3.26 2.65 5.72
C ILE A 63 -2.20 2.10 6.69
N ALA A 64 -1.28 1.26 6.21
CA ALA A 64 -0.19 0.71 7.01
C ALA A 64 0.71 1.82 7.55
N SER A 65 1.05 2.81 6.72
CA SER A 65 1.81 4.00 7.11
C SER A 65 1.03 4.90 8.07
N SER A 66 -0.29 5.01 7.90
CA SER A 66 -1.17 5.82 8.76
C SER A 66 -1.44 5.15 10.10
N GLN A 67 -1.39 3.82 10.23
CA GLN A 67 -1.49 3.14 11.53
C GLN A 67 -0.28 3.42 12.44
N GLY A 68 0.87 3.81 11.88
CA GLY A 68 2.03 4.31 12.64
C GLY A 68 1.87 5.76 13.14
N ASN A 69 0.89 6.50 12.63
CA ASN A 69 0.48 7.80 13.15
C ASN A 69 -0.97 7.69 13.64
N ALA A 70 -1.14 7.09 14.82
CA ALA A 70 -2.20 7.57 15.69
C ALA A 70 -2.07 9.11 15.70
N PRO A 71 -3.16 9.88 15.50
CA PRO A 71 -3.09 11.28 15.86
C PRO A 71 -2.76 11.28 17.35
N ARG A 72 -1.50 11.57 17.68
CA ARG A 72 -1.12 12.08 18.99
C ARG A 72 -2.03 13.28 19.16
N LEU A 73 -3.13 13.08 19.89
CA LEU A 73 -3.89 14.11 20.55
C LEU A 73 -2.93 14.75 21.57
N THR A 74 -1.90 15.45 21.08
CA THR A 74 -1.41 16.63 21.77
C THR A 74 -2.41 17.72 21.44
N GLN A 75 -3.60 17.59 22.02
CA GLN A 75 -4.35 18.77 22.35
C GLN A 75 -3.49 19.48 23.39
N ARG A 76 -2.65 20.38 22.88
CA ARG A 76 -2.05 21.45 23.65
C ARG A 76 -3.21 22.12 24.38
N TYR A 77 -3.38 21.77 25.65
CA TYR A 77 -4.11 22.63 26.58
C TYR A 77 -3.17 23.81 26.87
N SER A 78 -3.02 24.69 25.86
CA SER A 78 -2.49 26.01 26.08
C SER A 78 -3.55 26.77 26.87
N ARG A 79 -3.25 26.92 28.16
CA ARG A 79 -3.20 28.23 28.81
C ARG A 79 -4.33 29.18 28.44
N ASP A 80 -5.40 29.15 29.22
CA ASP A 80 -6.17 30.33 29.64
C ASP A 80 -6.97 29.94 30.90
N ASN A 81 -6.47 30.27 32.09
CA ASN A 81 -7.36 30.88 33.06
C ASN A 81 -6.59 31.85 33.96
N ILE A 82 -7.00 33.10 33.79
CA ILE A 82 -6.60 34.34 34.42
C ILE A 82 -7.31 34.40 35.80
N ASN A 83 -6.57 34.88 36.81
CA ASN A 83 -6.96 35.55 38.07
C ASN A 83 -8.32 35.21 38.75
N ASP A 84 -8.25 34.71 39.99
CA ASP A 84 -8.69 35.45 41.20
C ASP A 84 -7.85 34.99 42.40
#